data_AF-A0A424STQ2-F1
#
_entry.id   AF-A0A424STQ2-F1
#
_cell.length_a   1.000
_cell.length_b   1.000
_cell.length_c   1.000
_cell.angle_alpha   90.00
_cell.angle_beta   90.00
_cell.angle_gamma   90.00
#
_symmetry.space_group_name_H-M   'P 1'
#
loop_
_entity.id
_entity.type
_entity.pdbx_description
1 polymer ?
#
loop_
_entity_poly.entity_id
_entity_poly.type
_entity_poly.pdbx_seq_one_letter_code
_entity_poly.pdbx_strand_id
1 'polypeptide(L)'
;MSNISDLKNQNQSKLISNIRLLKIIAIILGILIIIGIFFLFLGLAKSYNNLGNEQIKVNKSEIKNNIFDEFIFSQPQDAQLISSSLGNNNDILLRYLYQGNNVLVVLNAKTQKIQSIITLKRDKNFGKENN
;
A
#
# COMPACT_ATOMS: atom_id res chain seq x y z
N MET A 1 29.55 64.46 -21.24
CA MET A 1 28.80 63.86 -20.11
C MET A 1 27.87 62.74 -20.62
N SER A 2 28.39 61.78 -21.40
CA SER A 2 27.61 60.76 -22.14
C SER A 2 27.71 59.33 -21.57
N ASN A 3 28.74 59.02 -20.77
CA ASN A 3 29.01 57.64 -20.36
C ASN A 3 28.00 57.05 -19.34
N ILE A 4 27.34 57.89 -18.54
CA ILE A 4 26.46 57.41 -17.45
C ILE A 4 25.09 56.97 -18.00
N SER A 5 24.56 57.68 -18.98
CA SER A 5 23.30 57.34 -19.66
C SER A 5 23.43 56.06 -20.50
N ASP A 6 24.56 55.90 -21.20
CA ASP A 6 24.81 54.72 -22.04
C ASP A 6 25.00 53.45 -21.19
N LEU A 7 25.69 53.56 -20.05
CA LEU A 7 25.86 52.45 -19.11
C LEU A 7 24.51 52.02 -18.48
N LYS A 8 23.64 52.99 -18.15
CA LYS A 8 22.30 52.72 -17.62
C LYS A 8 21.41 52.01 -18.64
N ASN A 9 21.45 52.45 -19.91
CA ASN A 9 20.72 51.81 -21.01
C ASN A 9 21.23 50.40 -21.31
N GLN A 10 22.55 50.17 -21.27
CA GLN A 10 23.12 48.82 -21.43
C GLN A 10 22.71 47.88 -20.29
N ASN A 11 22.67 48.35 -19.04
CA ASN A 11 22.26 47.52 -17.91
C ASN A 11 20.75 47.18 -17.95
N GLN A 12 19.90 48.12 -18.38
CA GLN A 12 18.47 47.86 -18.56
C GLN A 12 18.19 46.88 -19.70
N SER A 13 18.87 46.99 -20.84
CA SER A 13 18.70 46.06 -21.96
C SER A 13 19.16 44.63 -21.60
N LYS A 14 20.25 44.51 -20.83
CA LYS A 14 20.74 43.22 -20.30
C LYS A 14 19.75 42.58 -19.33
N LEU A 15 19.14 43.37 -18.43
CA LEU A 15 18.09 42.89 -17.53
C LEU A 15 16.85 42.39 -18.28
N ILE A 16 16.39 43.14 -19.29
CA ILE A 16 15.23 42.74 -20.13
C ILE A 16 15.52 41.45 -20.89
N SER A 17 16.74 41.29 -21.43
CA SER A 17 17.18 40.07 -22.11
C SER A 17 17.21 38.87 -21.17
N ASN A 18 17.76 39.05 -19.95
CA ASN A 18 17.80 38.00 -18.93
C ASN A 18 16.40 37.55 -18.50
N ILE A 19 15.44 38.48 -18.36
CA ILE A 19 14.05 38.15 -18.03
C ILE A 19 13.37 37.36 -19.16
N ARG A 20 13.65 37.70 -20.42
CA ARG A 20 13.15 36.93 -21.59
C ARG A 20 13.72 35.51 -21.59
N LEU A 21 15.01 35.36 -21.31
CA LEU A 21 15.66 34.04 -21.23
C LEU A 21 15.07 33.20 -20.09
N LEU A 22 14.87 33.78 -18.91
CA LEU A 22 14.29 33.11 -17.76
C LEU A 22 12.86 32.59 -18.03
N LYS A 23 12.05 33.36 -18.78
CA LYS A 23 10.72 32.93 -19.22
C LYS A 23 10.76 31.71 -20.12
N ILE A 24 11.71 31.65 -21.06
CA ILE A 24 11.88 30.49 -21.96
C ILE A 24 12.25 29.25 -21.15
N ILE A 25 13.20 29.37 -20.22
CA ILE A 25 13.61 28.28 -19.32
C ILE A 25 12.42 27.78 -18.48
N ALA A 26 11.62 28.71 -17.94
CA ALA A 26 10.43 28.35 -17.15
C ALA A 26 9.38 27.58 -17.97
N ILE A 27 9.16 27.97 -19.24
CA ILE A 27 8.25 27.27 -20.15
C ILE A 27 8.74 25.83 -20.42
N ILE A 28 10.03 25.68 -20.71
CA ILE A 28 10.64 24.36 -20.95
C ILE A 28 10.51 23.47 -19.70
N LEU A 29 10.75 24.04 -18.51
CA LEU A 29 10.63 23.31 -17.25
C LEU A 29 9.19 22.84 -17.00
N GLY A 30 8.19 23.69 -17.30
CA GLY A 30 6.78 23.34 -17.19
C GLY A 30 6.39 22.18 -18.11
N ILE A 31 6.85 22.20 -19.36
CA ILE A 31 6.62 21.10 -20.32
C ILE A 31 7.25 19.80 -19.82
N LEU A 32 8.46 19.87 -19.25
CA LEU A 32 9.17 18.70 -18.72
C LEU A 32 8.41 18.04 -17.54
N ILE A 33 7.82 18.84 -16.66
CA ILE A 33 7.00 18.34 -15.55
C ILE A 33 5.77 17.60 -16.08
N ILE A 34 5.06 18.16 -17.06
CA ILE A 34 3.88 17.53 -17.67
C ILE A 34 4.23 16.18 -18.31
N ILE A 35 5.36 16.12 -19.04
CA ILE A 35 5.88 14.89 -19.64
C ILE A 35 6.20 13.85 -18.57
N GLY A 36 6.87 14.25 -17.48
CA GLY A 36 7.20 13.36 -16.37
C GLY A 36 5.96 12.75 -15.72
N ILE A 37 4.91 13.55 -15.51
CA ILE A 37 3.63 13.08 -14.97
C ILE A 37 2.97 12.09 -15.93
N PHE A 38 2.98 12.35 -17.24
CA PHE A 38 2.43 11.43 -18.24
C PHE A 38 3.12 10.06 -18.21
N PHE A 39 4.46 10.02 -18.16
CA PHE A 39 5.21 8.77 -18.04
C PHE A 39 4.98 8.07 -16.70
N LEU A 40 4.81 8.81 -15.61
CA LEU A 40 4.47 8.26 -14.30
C LEU A 40 3.15 7.49 -14.36
N PHE A 41 2.10 8.11 -14.92
CA PHE A 41 0.80 7.45 -15.10
C PHE A 41 0.87 6.25 -16.04
N LEU A 42 1.63 6.35 -17.14
CA LEU A 42 1.81 5.23 -18.07
C LEU A 42 2.55 4.05 -17.43
N GLY A 43 3.59 4.34 -16.63
CA GLY A 43 4.35 3.34 -15.87
C GLY A 43 3.50 2.65 -14.80
N LEU A 44 2.72 3.42 -14.04
CA LEU A 44 1.75 2.92 -13.08
C LEU A 44 0.70 2.04 -13.77
N ALA A 45 0.07 2.51 -14.85
CA ALA A 45 -0.93 1.73 -15.59
C ALA A 45 -0.36 0.41 -16.13
N LYS A 46 0.87 0.42 -16.66
CA LYS A 46 1.55 -0.79 -17.12
C LYS A 46 1.84 -1.76 -15.97
N SER A 47 2.28 -1.24 -14.82
CA SER A 47 2.49 -2.03 -13.61
C SER A 47 1.18 -2.66 -13.12
N TYR A 48 0.10 -1.89 -13.02
CA TYR A 48 -1.24 -2.37 -12.66
C TYR A 48 -1.78 -3.42 -13.64
N ASN A 49 -1.59 -3.24 -14.94
CA ASN A 49 -1.98 -4.23 -15.94
C ASN A 49 -1.17 -5.53 -15.81
N ASN A 50 0.10 -5.44 -15.39
CA ASN A 50 0.95 -6.62 -15.17
C ASN A 50 0.59 -7.36 -13.87
N LEU A 51 0.10 -6.66 -12.83
CA LEU A 51 -0.44 -7.29 -11.62
C LEU A 51 -1.68 -8.17 -11.91
N GLY A 52 -2.45 -7.87 -12.97
CA GLY A 52 -3.57 -8.70 -13.43
C GLY A 52 -3.15 -9.89 -14.31
N ASN A 53 -2.00 -9.79 -14.97
CA ASN A 53 -1.53 -10.75 -15.97
C ASN A 53 -0.51 -11.77 -15.43
N GLU A 54 0.08 -11.51 -14.26
CA GLU A 54 0.87 -12.48 -13.49
C GLU A 54 -0.01 -13.42 -12.64
N GLN A 55 -1.32 -13.39 -12.83
CA GLN A 55 -2.14 -14.53 -12.45
C GLN A 55 -1.75 -15.68 -13.38
N ILE A 56 -1.00 -16.65 -12.83
CA ILE A 56 -1.08 -18.05 -13.27
C ILE A 56 -2.53 -18.26 -13.69
N LYS A 57 -2.78 -18.64 -14.94
CA LYS A 57 -4.12 -18.95 -15.44
C LYS A 57 -4.67 -20.13 -14.65
N VAL A 58 -5.07 -19.90 -13.40
CA VAL A 58 -5.87 -20.83 -12.63
C VAL A 58 -7.20 -20.77 -13.34
N ASN A 59 -7.45 -21.79 -14.15
CA ASN A 59 -8.63 -21.89 -14.95
C ASN A 59 -9.82 -21.75 -14.00
N LYS A 60 -10.65 -20.71 -14.16
CA LYS A 60 -11.79 -20.44 -13.25
C LYS A 60 -12.75 -21.63 -13.14
N SER A 61 -12.68 -22.54 -14.11
CA SER A 61 -13.32 -23.86 -14.15
C SER A 61 -12.83 -24.84 -13.06
N GLU A 62 -11.56 -24.78 -12.66
CA GLU A 62 -10.93 -25.72 -11.73
C GLU A 62 -11.37 -25.47 -10.27
N ILE A 63 -11.64 -24.20 -9.92
CA ILE A 63 -12.22 -23.80 -8.62
C ILE A 63 -13.67 -24.30 -8.48
N LYS A 64 -14.38 -24.57 -9.58
CA LYS A 64 -15.76 -25.08 -9.54
C LYS A 64 -15.85 -26.58 -9.29
N ASN A 65 -14.78 -27.34 -9.52
CA ASN A 65 -14.80 -28.81 -9.48
C ASN A 65 -13.97 -29.40 -8.34
N ASN A 66 -13.19 -28.58 -7.63
CA ASN A 66 -12.59 -28.99 -6.38
C ASN A 66 -13.63 -28.77 -5.29
N ILE A 67 -14.13 -29.87 -4.75
CA ILE A 67 -14.83 -29.90 -3.46
C ILE A 67 -13.83 -29.34 -2.45
N PHE A 68 -13.85 -28.03 -2.22
CA PHE A 68 -13.14 -27.47 -1.09
C PHE A 68 -13.79 -28.09 0.14
N ASP A 69 -12.98 -28.73 0.98
CA ASP A 69 -13.45 -29.21 2.26
C ASP A 69 -13.92 -27.99 3.05
N GLU A 70 -15.24 -27.79 3.10
CA GLU A 70 -15.85 -26.69 3.84
C GLU A 70 -15.63 -26.94 5.32
N PHE A 71 -14.98 -25.98 5.97
CA PHE A 71 -14.69 -26.04 7.39
C PHE A 71 -15.71 -25.18 8.15
N ILE A 72 -16.68 -25.83 8.78
CA ILE A 72 -17.69 -25.16 9.60
C ILE A 72 -17.18 -25.04 11.03
N PHE A 73 -16.96 -23.82 11.50
CA PHE A 73 -16.57 -23.53 12.88
C PHE A 73 -17.62 -22.68 13.59
N SER A 74 -18.08 -23.17 14.74
CA SER A 74 -18.99 -22.41 15.60
C SER A 74 -18.20 -21.45 16.48
N GLN A 75 -18.25 -20.16 16.14
CA GLN A 75 -17.65 -19.11 16.95
C GLN A 75 -18.61 -18.63 18.06
N PRO A 76 -18.09 -18.13 19.20
CA PRO A 76 -18.92 -17.47 20.21
C PRO A 76 -19.71 -16.29 19.62
N GLN A 77 -20.91 -16.03 20.14
CA GLN A 77 -21.83 -15.03 19.60
C GLN A 77 -21.22 -13.60 19.56
N ASP A 78 -20.39 -13.28 20.55
CA ASP A 78 -19.73 -11.97 20.67
C ASP A 78 -18.30 -11.96 20.11
N ALA A 79 -17.90 -12.99 19.36
CA ALA A 79 -16.60 -13.07 18.72
C ALA A 79 -16.65 -12.52 17.29
N GLN A 80 -15.66 -11.71 16.93
CA GLN A 80 -15.45 -11.25 15.55
C GLN A 80 -14.20 -11.92 14.98
N LEU A 81 -14.34 -12.69 13.90
CA LEU A 81 -13.20 -13.22 13.16
C LEU A 81 -12.40 -12.08 12.51
N ILE A 82 -11.11 -12.04 12.77
CA ILE A 82 -10.15 -11.07 12.21
C ILE A 82 -9.41 -11.69 11.03
N SER A 83 -8.93 -12.93 11.19
CA SER A 83 -8.13 -13.60 10.16
C SER A 83 -8.12 -15.11 10.36
N SER A 84 -7.96 -15.84 9.25
CA SER A 84 -7.68 -17.27 9.22
C SER A 84 -6.39 -17.53 8.46
N SER A 85 -5.51 -18.37 8.98
CA SER A 85 -4.29 -18.81 8.28
C SER A 85 -4.00 -20.28 8.51
N LEU A 86 -3.31 -20.91 7.57
CA LEU A 86 -2.82 -22.27 7.72
C LEU A 86 -1.46 -22.27 8.43
N GLY A 87 -1.35 -23.02 9.53
CA GLY A 87 -0.11 -23.24 10.27
C GLY A 87 0.69 -24.44 9.74
N ASN A 88 1.94 -24.55 10.18
CA ASN A 88 2.88 -25.56 9.67
C ASN A 88 2.48 -27.03 9.95
N ASN A 89 1.69 -27.30 10.99
CA ASN A 89 1.36 -28.67 11.44
C ASN A 89 -0.04 -29.13 11.00
N ASN A 90 -0.51 -28.66 9.85
CA ASN A 90 -1.87 -28.91 9.38
C ASN A 90 -2.91 -28.36 10.39
N ASP A 91 -2.57 -27.22 10.99
CA ASP A 91 -3.41 -26.50 11.94
C ASP A 91 -4.04 -25.29 11.24
N ILE A 92 -5.28 -24.98 11.58
CA ILE A 92 -5.95 -23.75 11.18
C ILE A 92 -5.86 -22.78 12.36
N LEU A 93 -5.28 -21.63 12.09
CA LEU A 93 -5.11 -20.54 13.05
C LEU A 93 -6.23 -19.53 12.81
N LEU A 94 -7.13 -19.38 13.78
CA LEU A 94 -8.22 -18.41 13.72
C LEU A 94 -7.99 -17.32 14.75
N ARG A 95 -7.93 -16.07 14.29
CA ARG A 95 -7.78 -14.90 15.15
C ARG A 95 -9.12 -14.23 15.35
N TYR A 96 -9.52 -14.05 16.61
CA TYR A 96 -10.76 -13.41 17.02
C TYR A 96 -10.50 -12.15 17.84
N LEU A 97 -11.42 -11.19 17.75
CA LEU A 97 -11.69 -10.24 18.82
C LEU A 97 -12.84 -10.81 19.65
N TYR A 98 -12.60 -11.08 20.93
CA TYR A 98 -13.62 -11.59 21.85
C TYR A 98 -13.55 -10.85 23.18
N GLN A 99 -14.65 -10.19 23.56
CA GLN A 99 -14.74 -9.37 24.78
C GLN A 99 -13.59 -8.36 24.93
N GLY A 100 -13.18 -7.73 23.82
CA GLY A 100 -12.08 -6.77 23.79
C GLY A 100 -10.66 -7.37 23.81
N ASN A 101 -10.53 -8.70 23.81
CA ASN A 101 -9.23 -9.39 23.77
C ASN A 101 -8.95 -9.98 22.38
N ASN A 102 -7.68 -9.97 21.99
CA ASN A 102 -7.24 -10.72 20.81
C ASN A 102 -7.03 -12.18 21.21
N VAL A 103 -7.81 -13.08 20.63
CA VAL A 103 -7.78 -14.51 20.89
C VAL A 103 -7.30 -15.23 19.65
N LEU A 104 -6.35 -16.14 19.79
CA LEU A 104 -5.90 -17.06 18.76
C LEU A 104 -6.40 -18.46 19.11
N VAL A 105 -7.23 -19.03 18.26
CA VAL A 105 -7.70 -20.41 18.37
C VAL A 105 -6.93 -21.25 17.36
N VAL A 106 -6.27 -22.30 17.85
CA VAL A 106 -5.55 -23.26 17.05
C VAL A 106 -6.42 -24.50 16.91
N LEU A 107 -6.75 -24.84 15.68
CA LEU A 107 -7.58 -25.98 15.31
C LEU A 107 -6.75 -26.97 14.54
N ASN A 108 -6.96 -28.26 14.76
CA ASN A 108 -6.39 -29.26 13.87
C ASN A 108 -7.24 -29.36 12.59
N ALA A 109 -6.66 -29.17 11.40
CA ALA A 109 -7.42 -29.17 10.15
C ALA A 109 -8.03 -30.54 9.80
N LYS A 110 -7.43 -31.66 10.25
CA LYS A 110 -7.95 -33.01 9.98
C LYS A 110 -9.10 -33.39 10.89
N THR A 111 -8.94 -33.14 12.19
CA THR A 111 -9.90 -33.58 13.22
C THR A 111 -10.92 -32.51 13.57
N GLN A 112 -10.72 -31.27 13.12
CA GLN A 112 -11.58 -30.11 13.40
C GLN A 112 -11.72 -29.77 14.89
N LYS A 113 -10.83 -30.31 15.73
CA LYS A 113 -10.82 -30.06 17.17
C LYS A 113 -9.94 -28.88 17.52
N ILE A 114 -10.38 -28.10 18.51
CA ILE A 114 -9.56 -27.06 19.14
C ILE A 114 -8.41 -27.74 19.87
N GLN A 115 -7.19 -27.41 19.47
CA GLN A 115 -5.97 -27.83 20.17
C GLN A 115 -5.59 -26.83 21.26
N SER A 116 -5.77 -25.54 21.00
CA SER A 116 -5.39 -24.49 21.94
C SER A 116 -6.17 -23.20 21.72
N ILE A 117 -6.33 -22.45 22.81
CA ILE A 117 -6.88 -21.09 22.81
C ILE A 117 -5.89 -20.21 23.56
N ILE A 118 -5.31 -19.24 22.85
CA ILE A 118 -4.31 -18.32 23.36
C ILE A 118 -4.92 -16.93 23.40
N THR A 119 -4.94 -16.29 24.56
CA THR A 119 -5.41 -14.92 24.69
C THR A 119 -4.21 -13.99 24.83
N LEU A 120 -4.11 -13.01 23.95
CA LEU A 120 -3.13 -11.94 24.04
C LEU A 120 -3.74 -10.77 24.80
N LYS A 121 -3.27 -10.56 26.03
CA LYS A 121 -3.60 -9.37 26.82
C LYS A 121 -2.54 -8.31 26.57
N ARG A 122 -2.99 -7.09 26.25
CA ARG A 122 -2.10 -5.94 26.19
C ARG A 122 -1.60 -5.65 27.61
N ASP A 123 -0.28 -5.55 27.78
CA ASP A 123 0.29 -5.15 29.05
C ASP A 123 -0.15 -3.72 29.41
N LYS A 124 -0.31 -3.43 30.71
CA LYS A 124 -0.70 -2.11 31.24
C LYS A 124 0.30 -1.00 30.87
N ASN A 125 1.54 -1.40 30.54
CA ASN A 125 2.63 -0.52 30.17
C ASN A 125 2.87 -0.44 28.66
N PHE A 126 2.07 -1.13 27.85
CA PHE A 126 2.22 -1.12 26.39
C PHE A 126 1.94 0.28 25.82
N GLY A 127 2.96 0.90 25.21
CA GLY A 127 2.89 2.25 24.66
C GLY A 127 3.00 3.38 25.67
N LYS A 128 3.30 3.07 26.95
CA LYS A 128 3.74 4.10 27.90
C LYS A 128 5.25 4.25 27.77
N GLU A 129 5.70 5.40 27.28
CA GLU A 129 7.10 5.76 27.37
C GLU A 129 7.44 5.92 28.86
N ASN A 130 8.49 5.23 29.29
CA ASN A 130 8.99 5.35 30.65
C ASN A 130 9.64 6.74 30.80
N ASN A 131 8.85 7.73 31.23
CA ASN A 131 9.36 9.01 31.71
C ASN A 131 10.08 8.82 33.05
#